data_AF-A0A968V0Z2-F1
#
_entry.id   AF-A0A968V0Z2-F1
#
_cell.length_a   1.000
_cell.length_b   1.000
_cell.length_c   1.000
_cell.angle_alpha   90.00
_cell.angle_beta   90.00
_cell.angle_gamma   90.00
#
_symmetry.space_group_name_H-M   'P 1'
#
loop_
_entity.id
_entity.type
_entity.pdbx_description
1 polymer ?
#
loop_
_entity_poly.entity_id
_entity_poly.type
_entity_poly.pdbx_seq_one_letter_code
_entity_poly.pdbx_strand_id
1 'polypeptide(L)'
;MDKQQKAMTVLGTWAVANIAVGSILSSKKSGEAKYFHQMNAGWNAVNLVIAGIGYYGVSKIDPTALDLFGSIEGNYQIQKILLFNAGLDVGYMLGGAYMMERSKHLAIDKKT
;
A
#
# COMPACT_ATOMS: atom_id res chain seq x y z
N MET A 1 -12.61 17.40 12.29
CA MET A 1 -12.47 15.92 12.26
C MET A 1 -12.85 15.23 10.94
N ASP A 2 -13.38 15.91 9.91
CA ASP A 2 -14.12 15.22 8.83
C ASP A 2 -13.29 14.71 7.62
N LYS A 3 -12.21 15.41 7.21
CA LYS A 3 -11.52 15.11 5.93
C LYS A 3 -10.65 13.85 5.95
N GLN A 4 -9.92 13.62 7.05
CA GLN A 4 -8.96 12.51 7.13
C GLN A 4 -9.67 11.15 7.28
N GLN A 5 -10.72 11.08 8.09
CA GLN A 5 -11.55 9.87 8.20
C GLN A 5 -12.19 9.54 6.86
N LYS A 6 -12.80 10.52 6.16
CA LYS A 6 -13.36 10.33 4.81
C LYS A 6 -12.31 9.82 3.82
N ALA A 7 -11.11 10.41 3.80
CA ALA A 7 -10.04 9.96 2.92
C ALA A 7 -9.62 8.51 3.22
N MET A 8 -9.47 8.14 4.49
CA MET A 8 -9.11 6.76 4.88
C MET A 8 -10.25 5.77 4.59
N THR A 9 -11.51 6.16 4.76
CA THR A 9 -12.66 5.32 4.38
C THR A 9 -12.69 5.08 2.88
N VAL A 10 -12.56 6.12 2.05
CA VAL A 10 -12.52 5.97 0.59
C VAL A 10 -11.35 5.08 0.16
N LEU A 11 -10.16 5.31 0.73
CA LEU A 11 -8.97 4.50 0.46
C LEU A 11 -9.19 3.03 0.85
N GLY A 12 -9.74 2.78 2.04
CA GLY A 12 -10.02 1.43 2.53
C GLY A 12 -11.07 0.70 1.70
N THR A 13 -12.18 1.36 1.33
CA THR A 13 -13.21 0.78 0.46
C THR A 13 -12.65 0.46 -0.92
N TRP A 14 -11.86 1.38 -1.51
CA TRP A 14 -11.20 1.16 -2.78
C TRP A 14 -10.22 -0.03 -2.73
N ALA A 15 -9.45 -0.12 -1.64
CA ALA A 15 -8.52 -1.22 -1.41
C ALA A 15 -9.24 -2.57 -1.33
N VAL A 16 -10.32 -2.69 -0.56
CA VAL A 16 -11.11 -3.93 -0.46
C VAL A 16 -11.64 -4.35 -1.83
N ALA A 17 -12.19 -3.42 -2.61
CA ALA A 17 -12.68 -3.71 -3.95
C ALA A 17 -11.57 -4.24 -4.87
N ASN A 18 -10.39 -3.60 -4.87
CA ASN A 18 -9.27 -4.04 -5.69
C ASN A 18 -8.67 -5.37 -5.24
N ILE A 19 -8.62 -5.65 -3.92
CA ILE A 19 -8.20 -6.95 -3.40
C ILE A 19 -9.13 -8.05 -3.92
N ALA A 20 -10.44 -7.85 -3.83
CA ALA A 20 -11.43 -8.83 -4.26
C ALA A 20 -11.33 -9.07 -5.77
N VAL A 21 -11.32 -7.99 -6.58
CA VAL A 21 -11.23 -8.07 -8.04
C VAL A 21 -9.89 -8.67 -8.47
N GLY A 22 -8.77 -8.21 -7.91
CA GLY A 22 -7.43 -8.72 -8.21
C GLY A 22 -7.28 -10.19 -7.86
N SER A 23 -7.82 -10.64 -6.72
CA SER A 23 -7.79 -12.05 -6.34
C SER A 23 -8.61 -12.93 -7.29
N ILE A 24 -9.81 -12.47 -7.67
CA ILE A 24 -10.68 -13.18 -8.63
C ILE A 24 -10.05 -13.23 -10.03
N LEU A 25 -9.47 -12.13 -10.50
CA LEU A 25 -8.83 -12.11 -11.81
C LEU A 25 -7.55 -12.94 -11.82
N SER A 26 -6.77 -12.91 -10.74
CA SER A 26 -5.59 -13.76 -10.60
C SER A 26 -5.93 -15.25 -10.69
N SER A 27 -7.01 -15.70 -10.05
CA SER A 27 -7.41 -17.12 -10.10
C SER A 27 -7.87 -17.58 -11.48
N LYS A 28 -8.26 -16.64 -12.36
CA LYS A 28 -8.73 -16.90 -13.73
C LYS A 28 -7.66 -16.69 -14.81
N LYS A 29 -6.47 -16.19 -14.47
CA LYS A 29 -5.39 -15.88 -15.42
C LYS A 29 -4.17 -16.77 -15.19
N SER A 30 -3.29 -16.83 -16.19
CA SER A 30 -2.01 -17.54 -16.15
C SER A 30 -0.88 -16.62 -16.61
N GLY A 31 0.37 -17.04 -16.39
CA GLY A 31 1.56 -16.28 -16.77
C GLY A 31 1.64 -14.91 -16.10
N GLU A 32 2.18 -13.93 -16.81
CA GLU A 32 2.40 -12.56 -16.34
C GLU A 32 1.13 -11.91 -15.78
N ALA A 33 -0.01 -12.05 -16.48
CA ALA A 33 -1.28 -11.43 -16.08
C ALA A 33 -1.76 -11.92 -14.70
N LYS A 34 -1.51 -13.19 -14.35
CA LYS A 34 -1.81 -13.72 -13.02
C LYS A 34 -1.02 -12.97 -11.96
N TYR A 35 0.30 -12.85 -12.14
CA TYR A 35 1.19 -12.20 -11.19
C TYR A 35 0.92 -10.69 -11.09
N PHE A 36 0.55 -10.05 -12.19
CA PHE A 36 0.10 -8.65 -12.19
C PHE A 36 -1.09 -8.45 -11.25
N HIS A 37 -2.11 -9.30 -11.34
CA HIS A 37 -3.28 -9.21 -10.47
C HIS A 37 -2.98 -9.60 -9.01
N GLN A 38 -2.08 -10.55 -8.76
CA GLN A 38 -1.60 -10.84 -7.40
C GLN A 38 -0.88 -9.65 -6.78
N MET A 39 -0.03 -9.00 -7.56
CA MET A 39 0.69 -7.81 -7.13
C MET A 39 -0.28 -6.67 -6.84
N ASN A 40 -1.27 -6.42 -7.72
CA ASN A 40 -2.29 -5.41 -7.49
C ASN A 40 -3.10 -5.66 -6.20
N ALA A 41 -3.52 -6.91 -5.95
CA ALA A 41 -4.21 -7.28 -4.72
C ALA A 41 -3.29 -7.11 -3.49
N GLY A 42 -2.04 -7.54 -3.57
CA GLY A 42 -1.04 -7.40 -2.50
C GLY A 42 -0.78 -5.94 -2.13
N TRP A 43 -0.64 -5.06 -3.13
CA TRP A 43 -0.44 -3.63 -2.87
C TRP A 43 -1.68 -2.97 -2.25
N ASN A 44 -2.88 -3.37 -2.68
CA ASN A 44 -4.10 -2.88 -2.04
C ASN A 44 -4.25 -3.40 -0.59
N ALA A 45 -3.69 -4.57 -0.25
CA ALA A 45 -3.63 -5.00 1.15
C ALA A 45 -2.78 -4.05 2.01
N VAL A 46 -1.65 -3.56 1.48
CA VAL A 46 -0.84 -2.51 2.12
C VAL A 46 -1.66 -1.24 2.31
N ASN A 47 -2.37 -0.79 1.27
CA ASN A 47 -3.25 0.38 1.36
C ASN A 47 -4.35 0.21 2.42
N LEU A 48 -4.93 -0.99 2.54
CA LEU A 48 -5.95 -1.28 3.54
C LEU A 48 -5.40 -1.21 4.97
N VAL A 49 -4.19 -1.71 5.20
CA VAL A 49 -3.49 -1.58 6.50
C VAL A 49 -3.23 -0.12 6.83
N ILE A 50 -2.73 0.66 5.87
CA ILE A 50 -2.50 2.11 6.03
C ILE A 50 -3.81 2.83 6.37
N ALA A 51 -4.88 2.54 5.63
CA ALA A 51 -6.21 3.11 5.88
C ALA A 51 -6.73 2.76 7.28
N GLY A 52 -6.57 1.51 7.72
CA GLY A 52 -6.98 1.05 9.04
C GLY A 52 -6.23 1.76 10.17
N ILE A 53 -4.89 1.85 10.07
CA ILE A 53 -4.06 2.56 11.04
C ILE A 53 -4.40 4.06 11.07
N GLY A 54 -4.54 4.69 9.90
CA GLY A 54 -4.89 6.10 9.77
C GLY A 54 -6.28 6.41 10.34
N TYR A 55 -7.26 5.55 10.11
CA TYR A 55 -8.62 5.70 10.65
C TYR A 55 -8.63 5.52 12.18
N TYR A 56 -7.94 4.50 12.70
CA TYR A 56 -7.88 4.25 14.15
C TYR A 56 -7.10 5.34 14.90
N GLY A 57 -6.02 5.87 14.32
CA GLY A 57 -5.22 6.95 14.91
C GLY A 57 -6.02 8.24 15.10
N VAL A 58 -6.89 8.59 14.15
CA VAL A 58 -7.78 9.77 14.26
C VAL A 58 -8.91 9.56 15.26
N SER A 59 -9.33 8.31 15.48
CA SER A 59 -10.47 7.97 16.36
C SER A 59 -10.17 8.14 17.86
N LYS A 60 -8.90 8.33 18.25
CA LYS A 60 -8.48 8.54 19.65
C LYS A 60 -8.15 10.00 20.01
N ILE A 61 -8.33 10.94 19.09
CA ILE A 61 -7.96 12.35 19.29
C ILE A 61 -9.20 13.15 19.69
N ASP A 62 -9.12 13.85 20.84
CA ASP A 62 -10.20 14.67 21.40
C ASP A 62 -10.58 15.85 20.46
N PRO A 63 -11.86 15.99 20.06
CA PRO A 63 -12.32 17.04 19.15
C PRO A 63 -12.10 18.48 19.65
N THR A 64 -11.94 18.69 20.96
CA THR A 64 -11.91 20.03 21.56
C THR A 64 -10.52 20.68 21.61
N ALA A 65 -9.44 19.93 21.36
CA ALA A 65 -8.06 20.43 21.30
C ALA A 65 -7.63 20.89 19.88
N LEU A 66 -8.55 20.90 18.92
CA LEU A 66 -8.29 20.72 17.49
C LEU A 66 -8.38 21.99 16.63
N ASP A 67 -8.42 23.19 17.20
CA ASP A 67 -8.73 24.39 16.39
C ASP A 67 -7.51 25.02 15.70
N LEU A 68 -6.28 24.88 16.23
CA LEU A 68 -5.06 25.39 15.57
C LEU A 68 -3.83 24.46 15.67
N PHE A 69 -3.64 23.78 16.81
CA PHE A 69 -2.51 22.84 17.00
C PHE A 69 -2.73 21.44 16.35
N GLY A 70 -3.98 20.99 16.20
CA GLY A 70 -4.28 19.68 15.62
C GLY A 70 -4.01 19.56 14.10
N SER A 71 -3.90 20.69 13.39
CA SER A 71 -3.49 20.70 11.97
C SER A 71 -2.03 20.31 11.78
N ILE A 72 -1.14 20.65 12.71
CA ILE A 72 0.29 20.30 12.60
C ILE A 72 0.49 18.81 12.92
N GLU A 73 -0.15 18.31 13.98
CA GLU A 73 -0.06 16.91 14.41
C GLU A 73 -0.67 15.94 13.37
N GLY A 74 -1.83 16.29 12.80
CA GLY A 74 -2.47 15.51 11.73
C GLY A 74 -1.63 15.44 10.46
N ASN A 75 -0.98 16.56 10.09
CA ASN A 75 -0.03 16.60 8.98
C ASN A 75 1.20 15.73 9.28
N TYR A 76 1.71 15.73 10.51
CA TYR A 76 2.87 14.94 10.89
C TYR A 76 2.59 13.42 10.82
N GLN A 77 1.39 12.98 11.23
CA GLN A 77 0.99 11.57 11.08
C GLN A 77 0.85 11.14 9.61
N ILE A 78 0.25 11.98 8.76
CA ILE A 78 0.19 11.71 7.32
C ILE A 78 1.59 11.66 6.70
N GLN A 79 2.48 12.58 7.08
CA GLN A 79 3.87 12.58 6.59
C GLN A 79 4.60 11.29 6.97
N LYS A 80 4.41 10.76 8.18
CA LYS A 80 4.97 9.46 8.57
C LYS A 80 4.42 8.32 7.72
N ILE A 81 3.11 8.29 7.48
CA ILE A 81 2.47 7.29 6.62
C ILE A 81 3.01 7.36 5.19
N LEU A 82 3.12 8.56 4.62
CA LEU A 82 3.67 8.78 3.28
C LEU A 82 5.15 8.41 3.20
N LEU A 83 5.95 8.74 4.22
CA LEU A 83 7.37 8.37 4.28
C LEU A 83 7.55 6.85 4.39
N PHE A 84 6.71 6.19 5.18
CA PHE A 84 6.67 4.73 5.26
C PHE A 84 6.30 4.10 3.91
N ASN A 85 5.29 4.64 3.21
CA ASN A 85 4.90 4.19 1.88
C ASN A 85 6.03 4.39 0.85
N ALA A 86 6.70 5.54 0.86
CA ALA A 86 7.86 5.78 0.02
C ALA A 86 9.01 4.79 0.30
N GLY A 87 9.23 4.43 1.57
CA GLY A 87 10.19 3.39 1.95
C GLY A 87 9.83 2.01 1.39
N LEU A 88 8.54 1.65 1.42
CA LEU A 88 8.04 0.41 0.81
C LEU A 88 8.24 0.43 -0.72
N ASP A 89 8.02 1.55 -1.39
CA ASP A 89 8.24 1.70 -2.84
C ASP A 89 9.70 1.46 -3.20
N VAL A 90 10.64 2.04 -2.44
CA VAL A 90 12.07 1.80 -2.61
C VAL A 90 12.41 0.32 -2.42
N GLY A 91 11.91 -0.29 -1.33
CA GLY A 91 12.12 -1.72 -1.07
C GLY A 91 11.59 -2.61 -2.19
N TYR A 92 10.41 -2.29 -2.73
CA TYR A 92 9.80 -2.99 -3.85
C TYR A 92 10.66 -2.91 -5.12
N MET A 93 11.13 -1.71 -5.49
CA MET A 93 12.01 -1.51 -6.64
C MET A 93 13.33 -2.27 -6.49
N LEU A 94 13.94 -2.22 -5.29
CA LEU A 94 15.18 -2.95 -5.00
C LEU A 94 14.98 -4.47 -5.10
N GLY A 95 13.86 -4.99 -4.59
CA GLY A 95 13.49 -6.39 -4.74
C GLY A 95 13.36 -6.80 -6.20
N GLY A 96 12.69 -5.98 -7.02
CA GLY A 96 12.59 -6.19 -8.46
C GLY A 96 13.95 -6.20 -9.16
N ALA A 97 14.80 -5.21 -8.87
CA ALA A 97 16.16 -5.13 -9.41
C ALA A 97 17.00 -6.36 -9.03
N TYR A 98 16.92 -6.82 -7.79
CA TYR A 98 17.59 -8.04 -7.33
C TYR A 98 17.10 -9.27 -8.08
N MET A 99 15.78 -9.43 -8.25
CA MET A 99 15.22 -10.56 -9.00
C MET A 99 15.62 -10.54 -10.48
N MET A 100 15.66 -9.36 -11.10
CA MET A 100 16.15 -9.20 -12.48
C MET A 100 17.62 -9.62 -12.60
N GLU A 101 18.47 -9.20 -11.67
CA GLU A 101 19.88 -9.56 -11.70
C GLU A 101 20.08 -11.06 -11.47
N ARG A 102 19.38 -11.64 -10.49
CA ARG A 102 19.37 -13.09 -10.27
C ARG A 102 18.89 -13.87 -11.49
N SER A 103 17.86 -13.38 -12.19
CA SER A 103 17.36 -14.04 -13.40
C SER A 103 18.40 -14.07 -14.52
N LYS A 104 19.23 -13.03 -14.67
CA LYS A 104 20.32 -13.01 -15.66
C LYS A 104 21.39 -14.03 -15.30
N HIS A 105 21.80 -14.12 -14.04
CA HIS A 105 22.79 -15.09 -13.60
C HIS A 105 22.31 -16.55 -13.76
N LEU A 106 21.05 -16.84 -13.44
CA LEU A 106 20.46 -18.17 -13.65
C LEU A 106 20.31 -18.53 -15.13
N ALA A 107 20.15 -17.54 -16.02
CA ALA A 107 20.08 -17.76 -17.46
C ALA A 107 21.47 -18.06 -18.07
N ILE A 108 22.55 -17.59 -17.45
CA ILE A 108 23.93 -17.88 -17.85
C ILE A 108 24.30 -19.32 -17.48
N ASP A 109 23.95 -19.76 -16.26
CA ASP A 109 24.28 -21.10 -15.75
C ASP A 109 23.58 -22.25 -16.51
N LYS A 110 22.38 -22.00 -17.06
CA LYS A 110 21.66 -22.98 -17.91
C LYS A 110 22.21 -23.13 -19.33
N LYS A 111 23.15 -22.29 -19.77
CA LYS A 111 23.74 -22.33 -21.12
C LYS A 111 25.12 -23.00 -21.17
N THR A 112 25.66 -23.41 -20.03
CA THR A 112 26.89 -24.20 -19.86
C THR A 112 26.56 -25.62 -19.44
#